data_AF-X1IBF4-F1
#
_entry.id   AF-X1IBF4-F1
#
_cell.length_a   1.000
_cell.length_b   1.000
_cell.length_c   1.000
_cell.angle_alpha   90.00
_cell.angle_beta   90.00
_cell.angle_gamma   90.00
#
_symmetry.space_group_name_H-M   'P 1'
#
loop_
_entity.id
_entity.type
_entity.pdbx_description
1 polymer ?
#
loop_
_entity_poly.entity_id
_entity_poly.type
_entity_poly.pdbx_seq_one_letter_code
_entity_poly.pdbx_strand_id
1 'polypeptide(L)' 'MMIDAHQHFWDPARANYPWMNAPELTPIRRAFGPADLAPLLRANGIDASILVQCRS' A
#
# COMPACT_ATOMS: atom_id res chain seq x y z
N MET A 1 15.41 -4.42 15.58
CA MET A 1 14.06 -4.04 15.12
C MET A 1 14.22 -3.31 13.79
N MET A 2 13.71 -3.88 12.70
CA MET A 2 13.78 -3.35 11.35
C MET A 2 12.39 -2.86 10.92
N ILE A 3 12.33 -1.64 10.38
CA ILE A 3 11.08 -0.95 10.07
C ILE A 3 11.08 -0.51 8.62
N ASP A 4 10.03 -0.87 7.88
CA ASP A 4 9.73 -0.24 6.60
C ASP A 4 9.18 1.17 6.87
N ALA A 5 10.00 2.17 6.58
CA ALA A 5 9.69 3.55 6.90
C ALA A 5 8.57 4.14 6.03
N HIS A 6 8.15 3.49 4.94
CA HIS A 6 7.21 4.10 4.00
C HIS A 6 6.39 3.07 3.22
N GLN A 7 5.09 2.99 3.52
CA GLN A 7 4.12 2.28 2.68
C GLN A 7 2.76 3.00 2.64
N HIS A 8 1.89 2.55 1.74
CA HIS A 8 0.53 3.05 1.62
C HIS A 8 -0.50 1.91 1.57
N PHE A 9 -1.70 2.18 2.08
CA PHE A 9 -2.89 1.37 1.80
C PHE A 9 -3.92 2.20 1.04
N TRP A 10 -4.68 1.53 0.18
CA TRP A 10 -5.75 2.16 -0.58
C TRP A 10 -6.83 1.14 -0.94
N ASP A 11 -8.04 1.65 -1.16
CA ASP A 11 -9.16 0.89 -1.68
C ASP A 11 -9.97 1.78 -2.62
N PRO A 12 -9.88 1.56 -3.96
CA PRO A 12 -10.59 2.36 -4.95
C PRO A 12 -12.11 2.28 -4.84
N ALA A 13 -12.66 1.27 -4.14
CA ALA A 13 -14.09 1.17 -3.87
C ALA A 13 -14.54 2.08 -2.72
N ARG A 14 -13.60 2.59 -1.90
CA ARG A 14 -13.89 3.37 -0.68
C ARG A 14 -13.47 4.83 -0.76
N ALA A 15 -12.60 5.19 -1.71
CA ALA A 15 -12.15 6.56 -1.90
C ALA A 15 -11.68 6.82 -3.33
N ASN A 16 -11.65 8.10 -3.72
CA ASN A 16 -11.14 8.54 -5.02
C ASN A 16 -9.64 8.79 -4.96
N TYR A 17 -8.93 8.28 -5.97
CA TYR A 17 -7.49 8.46 -6.14
C TYR A 17 -7.20 8.96 -7.56
N PRO A 18 -7.29 10.28 -7.82
CA PRO A 18 -7.13 10.82 -9.17
C PRO A 18 -5.80 10.43 -9.84
N TRP A 19 -4.74 10.27 -9.04
CA TRP A 19 -3.43 9.84 -9.51
C TRP A 19 -3.42 8.41 -10.06
N MET A 20 -4.38 7.54 -9.71
CA MET A 20 -4.47 6.16 -10.22
C MET A 20 -5.06 6.04 -11.63
N ASN A 21 -5.59 7.13 -12.21
CA ASN A 21 -6.35 7.07 -13.47
C ASN A 21 -5.50 6.78 -14.71
N ALA A 22 -4.18 6.94 -14.61
CA ALA A 22 -3.27 6.65 -15.71
C ALA A 22 -3.34 5.14 -16.09
N PRO A 23 -3.46 4.78 -17.39
CA PRO A 23 -3.62 3.38 -17.83
C PRO A 23 -2.53 2.43 -17.31
N GLU A 24 -1.30 2.90 -17.20
CA GLU A 24 -0.14 2.18 -16.69
C GLU A 24 -0.27 1.75 -15.22
N LEU A 25 -1.15 2.39 -14.45
CA LEU A 25 -1.42 2.07 -13.05
C LEU A 25 -2.55 1.06 -12.87
N THR A 26 -3.08 0.49 -13.95
CA THR A 26 -4.09 -0.59 -13.90
C THR A 26 -3.71 -1.73 -12.94
N PRO A 27 -2.46 -2.22 -12.87
CA PRO A 27 -2.09 -3.32 -11.96
C PRO A 27 -2.27 -3.00 -10.47
N ILE A 28 -2.18 -1.72 -10.09
CA ILE A 28 -2.30 -1.26 -8.70
C ILE A 28 -3.69 -0.70 -8.38
N ARG A 29 -4.59 -0.63 -9.37
CA ARG A 29 -5.95 -0.10 -9.24
C ARG A 29 -6.91 -1.12 -8.60
N ARG A 30 -6.51 -1.67 -7.45
CA ARG A 30 -7.25 -2.61 -6.60
C ARG A 30 -7.00 -2.28 -5.13
N ALA A 31 -7.74 -2.91 -4.23
CA ALA A 31 -7.49 -2.78 -2.80
C ALA A 31 -6.14 -3.41 -2.41
N PHE A 32 -5.40 -2.69 -1.56
CA PHE A 32 -4.23 -3.18 -0.83
C PHE A 32 -4.38 -2.84 0.65
N GLY A 33 -4.23 -3.85 1.50
CA GLY A 33 -4.36 -3.72 2.94
C GLY A 33 -3.30 -4.49 3.73
N PRO A 34 -3.43 -4.53 5.07
CA PRO A 34 -2.48 -5.22 5.94
C PRO A 34 -2.26 -6.69 5.59
N ALA A 35 -3.29 -7.37 5.05
CA ALA A 35 -3.21 -8.78 4.65
C ALA A 35 -2.29 -9.00 3.43
N ASP A 36 -2.21 -8.04 2.50
CA ASP A 36 -1.29 -8.08 1.37
C ASP A 36 0.16 -7.84 1.82
N LEU A 37 0.37 -6.93 2.79
CA LEU A 37 1.70 -6.51 3.24
C LEU A 37 2.34 -7.50 4.24
N ALA A 38 1.56 -8.08 5.17
CA ALA A 38 2.10 -8.90 6.25
C ALA A 38 2.97 -10.10 5.79
N PRO A 39 2.63 -10.84 4.72
CA PRO A 39 3.50 -11.89 4.19
C PRO A 39 4.85 -11.35 3.68
N LEU A 40 4.86 -10.17 3.07
CA LEU A 40 6.06 -9.53 2.55
C LEU A 40 6.99 -9.08 3.68
N LEU A 41 6.43 -8.51 4.75
CA LEU A 41 7.22 -8.14 5.94
C LEU A 41 7.91 -9.36 6.56
N ARG A 42 7.16 -10.47 6.75
CA ARG A 42 7.71 -11.72 7.29
C ARG A 42 8.81 -12.30 6.41
N ALA A 43 8.60 -12.33 5.09
CA ALA A 43 9.57 -12.88 4.15
C ALA A 43 10.91 -12.10 4.13
N ASN A 44 10.90 -10.82 4.53
CA ASN A 44 12.06 -9.94 4.51
C ASN A 44 12.61 -9.61 5.91
N GLY A 45 12.07 -10.22 6.98
CA GLY A 45 12.50 -9.94 8.35
C GLY A 45 12.24 -8.51 8.81
N ILE A 46 11.18 -7.87 8.30
CA ILE A 46 10.75 -6.52 8.71
C ILE A 46 9.69 -6.65 9.81
N ASP A 47 9.89 -5.96 10.92
CA ASP A 47 9.07 -6.11 12.13
C ASP A 47 7.78 -5.26 12.10
N ALA A 48 7.84 -4.07 11.50
CA ALA A 48 6.68 -3.19 11.32
C ALA A 48 6.87 -2.22 10.15
N SER A 49 5.82 -1.47 9.83
CA SER A 49 5.87 -0.43 8.80
C SER A 49 5.16 0.86 9.23
N ILE A 50 5.52 1.97 8.60
CA ILE A 50 4.86 3.26 8.78
C ILE A 50 3.88 3.49 7.62
N LEU A 51 2.61 3.70 7.97
CA LEU A 51 1.59 4.08 7.00
C LEU A 51 1.70 5.57 6.67
N VAL A 52 1.89 5.87 5.39
CA VAL A 52 1.93 7.24 4.86
C VAL A 52 0.67 7.51 4.06
N GLN A 53 0.16 8.74 4.11
CA GLN A 53 -1.01 9.12 3.33
C GLN A 53 -0.78 8.96 1.81
N CYS A 54 -1.79 8.47 1.10
CA CYS A 54 -1.78 8.31 -0.36
C CYS A 54 -2.87 9.14 -1.06
N ARG A 55 -3.48 10.06 -0.33
CA ARG A 55 -4.46 11.02 -0.85
C ARG A 55 -4.18 12.40 -0.30
N SER A 56 -4.40 13.41 -1.13
CA SER A 56 -4.40 14.83 -0.78
C SER A 56 -5.66 15.22 -0.02
#